data_AF-A0A3D2JNL4-F1
#
_entry.id   AF-A0A3D2JNL4-F1
#
_cell.length_a   1.000
_cell.length_b   1.000
_cell.length_c   1.000
_cell.angle_alpha   90.00
_cell.angle_beta   90.00
_cell.angle_gamma   90.00
#
_symmetry.space_group_name_H-M   'P 1'
#
loop_
_entity.id
_entity.type
_entity.pdbx_description
1 polymer ?
#
loop_
_entity_poly.entity_id
_entity_poly.type
_entity_poly.pdbx_seq_one_letter_code
_entity_poly.pdbx_strand_id
1 'polypeptide(L)' 'SCAIQNLMLTAHSLGLSVGWSTGKPCLAPVDTAIGAEPDWDIVGALYIGYPKDIDSANRTAKRTPVNEITTWV' A
#
# COMPACT_ATOMS: atom_id res chain seq x y z
N SER A 1 -7.90 4.36 -4.35
CA SER A 1 -7.28 3.28 -3.54
C SER A 1 -7.40 1.88 -4.17
N CYS A 2 -8.53 1.49 -4.81
CA CYS A 2 -8.70 0.14 -5.39
C CYS A 2 -7.55 -0.30 -6.32
N ALA A 3 -7.07 0.58 -7.19
CA ALA A 3 -5.95 0.28 -8.09
C ALA A 3 -4.65 -0.11 -7.33
N ILE A 4 -4.36 0.57 -6.22
CA ILE A 4 -3.19 0.26 -5.37
C ILE A 4 -3.35 -1.13 -4.75
N GLN A 5 -4.54 -1.46 -4.24
CA GLN A 5 -4.81 -2.78 -3.68
C GLN A 5 -4.64 -3.89 -4.73
N ASN A 6 -5.14 -3.67 -5.94
CA ASN A 6 -4.98 -4.62 -7.05
C ASN A 6 -3.51 -4.80 -7.45
N LEU A 7 -2.73 -3.72 -7.47
CA LEU A 7 -1.28 -3.77 -7.71
C LEU A 7 -0.58 -4.60 -6.62
N MET A 8 -0.90 -4.37 -5.34
CA MET A 8 -0.29 -5.13 -4.23
C MET A 8 -0.63 -6.63 -4.30
N LEU A 9 -1.86 -6.99 -4.64
CA LEU A 9 -2.27 -8.39 -4.84
C LEU A 9 -1.52 -9.02 -6.03
N THR A 10 -1.34 -8.27 -7.12
CA THR A 10 -0.57 -8.72 -8.29
C THR A 10 0.90 -8.92 -7.92
N ALA A 11 1.52 -7.96 -7.24
CA ALA A 11 2.90 -8.07 -6.78
C ALA A 11 3.09 -9.30 -5.86
N HIS A 12 2.15 -9.54 -4.95
CA HIS A 12 2.15 -10.73 -4.10
C HIS A 12 2.09 -12.03 -4.93
N SER A 13 1.26 -12.10 -5.97
CA SER A 13 1.19 -13.27 -6.86
C SER A 13 2.50 -13.54 -7.62
N LEU A 14 3.35 -12.52 -7.77
CA LEU A 14 4.67 -12.60 -8.40
C LEU A 14 5.80 -12.86 -7.38
N GLY A 15 5.48 -13.10 -6.10
CA GLY A 15 6.48 -13.30 -5.04
C GLY A 15 7.13 -12.01 -4.52
N LEU A 16 6.58 -10.85 -4.87
CA LEU A 16 7.02 -9.55 -4.38
C LEU A 16 6.22 -9.15 -3.14
N SER A 17 6.82 -8.29 -2.31
CA SER A 17 6.16 -7.60 -1.21
C SER A 17 6.04 -6.13 -1.52
N VAL A 18 4.95 -5.51 -1.05
CA VAL A 18 4.69 -4.08 -1.19
C VAL A 18 4.40 -3.45 0.16
N GLY A 19 5.15 -2.41 0.52
CA GLY A 19 4.82 -1.51 1.62
C GLY A 19 4.12 -0.26 1.09
N TRP A 20 2.95 0.08 1.63
CA TRP A 20 2.23 1.30 1.30
C TRP A 20 2.35 2.33 2.41
N SER A 21 2.77 3.55 2.06
CA SER A 21 2.82 4.70 2.96
C SER A 21 2.05 5.88 2.36
N THR A 22 1.28 6.56 3.19
CA THR A 22 0.67 7.87 2.90
C THR A 22 1.31 9.00 3.70
N GLY A 23 2.44 8.73 4.36
CA GLY A 23 3.11 9.65 5.28
C GLY A 23 4.02 10.65 4.56
N LYS A 24 5.14 11.00 5.22
CA LYS A 24 6.13 12.00 4.76
C LYS A 24 6.52 11.93 3.27
N PRO A 25 6.70 10.74 2.63
CA PRO A 25 7.02 10.68 1.21
C PRO A 25 5.96 11.31 0.29
N CYS A 26 4.68 11.26 0.68
CA CYS A 26 3.58 11.85 -0.10
C CYS A 26 3.43 13.36 0.13
N LEU A 27 4.04 13.90 1.19
CA LEU A 27 4.02 15.33 1.53
C LEU A 27 5.28 16.07 1.05
N ALA A 28 6.25 15.34 0.52
CA ALA A 28 7.47 15.93 -0.02
C ALA A 28 7.16 16.62 -1.36
N PRO A 29 7.84 17.73 -1.71
CA PRO A 29 7.66 18.42 -2.98
C PRO A 29 8.37 17.66 -4.11
N VAL A 30 7.83 16.49 -4.47
CA VAL A 30 8.41 15.57 -5.46
C VAL A 30 7.59 15.45 -6.74
N ASP A 31 6.40 16.02 -6.76
CA ASP A 31 5.43 16.05 -7.86
C ASP A 31 6.08 16.32 -9.23
N THR A 32 6.72 17.47 -9.40
CA THR A 32 7.33 17.88 -10.66
C THR A 32 8.55 17.02 -11.01
N ALA A 33 9.27 16.51 -10.00
CA ALA A 33 10.44 15.67 -10.20
C ALA A 33 10.06 14.27 -10.71
N ILE A 34 8.86 13.77 -10.38
CA ILE A 34 8.34 12.48 -10.86
C ILE A 34 7.46 12.61 -12.10
N GLY A 35 7.30 13.83 -12.64
CA GLY A 35 6.46 14.11 -13.80
C GLY A 35 4.96 14.09 -13.53
N ALA A 36 4.55 14.36 -12.28
CA ALA A 36 3.15 14.58 -11.97
C ALA A 36 2.69 15.95 -12.49
N GLU A 37 1.48 16.00 -13.05
CA GLU A 37 0.85 17.26 -13.44
C GLU A 37 0.40 18.04 -12.19
N PRO A 38 0.25 19.38 -12.29
CA PRO A 38 -0.13 20.22 -11.15
C PRO A 38 -1.49 19.87 -10.51
N ASP A 39 -2.35 19.16 -11.22
CA ASP A 39 -3.68 18.73 -10.77
C ASP A 39 -3.70 17.28 -10.23
N TRP A 40 -2.55 16.60 -10.19
CA TRP A 40 -2.45 15.24 -9.69
C TRP A 40 -2.17 15.19 -8.19
N ASP A 41 -2.93 14.35 -7.49
CA ASP A 41 -2.70 14.07 -6.07
C ASP A 41 -1.83 12.83 -5.85
N ILE A 42 -0.81 12.96 -5.00
CA ILE A 42 -0.03 11.82 -4.53
C ILE A 42 -0.82 11.07 -3.44
N VAL A 43 -1.47 9.97 -3.83
CA VAL A 43 -2.31 9.15 -2.94
C VAL A 43 -1.55 8.06 -2.18
N GLY A 44 -0.27 7.86 -2.46
CA GLY A 44 0.55 6.86 -1.79
C GLY A 44 1.93 6.65 -2.40
N ALA A 45 2.90 6.31 -1.56
CA ALA A 45 4.21 5.82 -1.96
C ALA A 45 4.27 4.29 -1.73
N LEU A 46 4.70 3.56 -2.76
CA LEU A 46 4.80 2.10 -2.75
C LEU A 46 6.27 1.68 -2.78
N TYR A 47 6.67 0.88 -1.78
CA TYR A 47 7.98 0.26 -1.70
C TYR A 47 7.85 -1.19 -2.12
N ILE A 48 8.44 -1.57 -3.26
CA ILE A 48 8.28 -2.89 -3.87
C ILE A 48 9.62 -3.63 -3.88
N GLY A 49 9.63 -4.89 -3.49
CA GLY A 49 10.82 -5.72 -3.56
C GLY A 49 10.63 -7.13 -2.99
N TYR A 50 11.73 -7.86 -2.87
CA TYR A 50 11.74 -9.17 -2.25
C TYR A 50 11.89 -9.04 -0.73
N PRO A 51 11.04 -9.71 0.07
CA PRO A 51 11.21 -9.73 1.51
C PRO A 51 12.52 -10.45 1.86
N LYS A 52 13.38 -9.80 2.65
CA LYS A 52 14.67 -10.36 3.07
C LYS A 52 14.50 -11.53 4.06
N ASP A 53 13.39 -11.53 4.81
CA ASP A 53 13.14 -12.45 5.90
C ASP A 53 11.70 -13.00 5.82
N ILE A 54 11.55 -14.30 5.61
CA ILE A 54 10.24 -14.97 5.49
C ILE A 54 9.47 -14.87 6.81
N ASP A 55 10.15 -14.87 7.95
CA ASP A 55 9.48 -14.76 9.26
C ASP A 55 8.83 -13.40 9.46
N SER A 56 9.38 -12.35 8.84
CA SER A 56 8.77 -11.03 8.85
C SER A 56 7.45 -10.99 8.07
N ALA A 57 7.31 -11.82 7.04
CA ALA A 57 6.10 -11.94 6.22
C ALA A 57 4.98 -12.72 6.92
N ASN A 58 5.31 -13.56 7.90
CA ASN A 58 4.34 -14.36 8.67
C ASN A 58 3.71 -13.61 9.85
N ARG A 59 4.05 -12.33 10.07
CA ARG A 59 3.43 -11.51 11.13
C ARG A 59 2.00 -11.14 10.75
N THR A 60 1.04 -11.79 11.40
CA THR A 60 -0.38 -11.47 11.26
C THR A 60 -0.68 -10.17 12.00
N ALA A 61 -1.12 -9.15 11.27
CA ALA A 61 -1.62 -7.93 11.90
C ALA A 61 -3.01 -8.19 12.52
N LYS A 62 -3.26 -7.61 13.71
CA LYS A 62 -4.57 -7.71 14.37
C LYS A 62 -5.66 -7.12 13.47
N ARG A 63 -6.81 -7.78 13.39
CA ARG A 63 -7.99 -7.33 12.65
C ARG A 63 -9.18 -7.20 13.60
N THR A 64 -9.99 -6.18 13.42
CA THR A 64 -11.27 -6.03 14.13
C THR A 64 -12.26 -7.07 13.60
N PRO A 65 -12.97 -7.81 14.47
CA PRO A 65 -14.00 -8.75 14.06
C PRO A 65 -15.07 -8.11 13.16
N VAL A 66 -15.56 -8.86 12.16
CA VAL A 66 -16.51 -8.34 11.17
C VAL A 66 -17.84 -7.89 11.79
N ASN A 67 -18.30 -8.59 12.83
CA ASN A 67 -19.54 -8.28 13.55
C ASN A 67 -19.48 -6.96 14.34
N GLU A 68 -18.28 -6.43 14.63
CA GLU A 68 -18.12 -5.13 15.28
C GLU A 68 -18.21 -3.96 14.28
N ILE A 69 -18.04 -4.21 12.98
CA ILE A 69 -17.96 -3.19 11.94
C ILE A 69 -18.98 -3.35 10.81
N THR A 70 -19.92 -4.31 10.92
CA THR A 70 -20.94 -4.56 9.89
C THR A 70 -22.34 -4.66 10.50
N THR A 71 -23.34 -4.19 9.75
CA THR A 71 -24.77 -4.42 10.02
C THR A 71 -25.35 -5.16 8.83
N TRP A 72 -26.00 -6.30 9.11
CA TRP A 72 -26.63 -7.15 8.09
C TRP A 72 -28.12 -6.82 8.06
N VAL A 73 -28.65 -6.56 6.87
CA VAL A 73 -30.06 -6.23 6.59
C VAL A 73 -30.67 -7.25 5.64
#